data_AF-A0A8H5ZGD2-F1
#
_entry.id   AF-A0A8H5ZGD2-F1
#
_cell.length_a   1.000
_cell.length_b   1.000
_cell.length_c   1.000
_cell.angle_alpha   90.00
_cell.angle_beta   90.00
_cell.angle_gamma   90.00
#
_symmetry.space_group_name_H-M   'P 1'
#
loop_
_entity.id
_entity.type
_entity.pdbx_description
1 polymer ?
#
loop_
_entity_poly.entity_id
_entity_poly.type
_entity_poly.pdbx_seq_one_letter_code
_entity_poly.pdbx_strand_id
1 'polypeptide(L)'
;MALVAYPDSASDDEGTEHDKTLVHPVQPAHPPTKPAAAAAAKPKPNPSNALPPLPPAFHDLYAVNARVSTSDNPDLHGGRRRAVPHIQGNWPSHVYLEWIPTQRESIALLNLIQHVKTVFELENTKRVKKLPVPEDITPSLQSDLGVPLPLHVSLSRTLQIKTEDRETFLDTLGASLRRCAVPAFNFEFQGLKWVPNFERNRWFLVLAIKRPENDELNTLLHACNQAAKNTGHPALYTSGAGDGPMEDVDHNHRPKRRKVDKNDPQTHDYSPYFHVSIAWNLTEPDAEWTALIERIDATEYIQTPGAMLDAVKVRIGNAVHNIPLAAKRPGLGKSGRAGLGLG
;
A
#
# COMPACT_ATOMS: atom_id res chain seq x y z
N MET A 1 4.07 -33.13 -27.14
CA MET A 1 5.24 -32.25 -26.89
C MET A 1 6.10 -32.94 -25.85
N ALA A 2 7.36 -33.20 -26.20
CA ALA A 2 8.27 -34.06 -25.45
C ALA A 2 8.76 -33.38 -24.17
N LEU A 3 8.71 -34.13 -23.06
CA LEU A 3 9.24 -33.75 -21.75
C LEU A 3 10.76 -33.87 -21.78
N VAL A 4 11.44 -32.77 -21.48
CA VAL A 4 12.91 -32.73 -21.34
C VAL A 4 13.25 -33.11 -19.90
N ALA A 5 14.00 -34.19 -19.73
CA ALA A 5 14.55 -34.62 -18.45
C ALA A 5 15.86 -33.87 -18.16
N TYR A 6 15.97 -33.29 -16.96
CA TYR A 6 17.22 -32.78 -16.42
C TYR A 6 17.91 -33.88 -15.60
N PRO A 7 19.22 -34.11 -15.78
CA PRO A 7 19.96 -35.01 -14.93
C PRO A 7 20.29 -34.34 -13.59
N ASP A 8 19.90 -35.05 -12.53
CA ASP A 8 20.27 -34.84 -11.15
C ASP A 8 21.73 -35.27 -10.95
N SER A 9 22.55 -34.47 -10.28
CA SER A 9 23.84 -34.91 -9.75
C SER A 9 24.18 -34.15 -8.48
N ALA A 10 23.75 -34.76 -7.39
CA ALA A 10 24.38 -34.65 -6.09
C ALA A 10 25.69 -35.46 -6.09
N SER A 11 26.76 -34.88 -5.53
CA SER A 11 27.74 -35.64 -4.75
C SER A 11 28.51 -34.67 -3.85
N ASP A 12 28.31 -34.84 -2.55
CA ASP A 12 29.24 -34.43 -1.49
C ASP A 12 30.60 -35.12 -1.70
N ASP A 13 31.70 -34.45 -1.34
CA ASP A 13 32.71 -35.02 -0.43
C ASP A 13 33.69 -33.95 0.08
N GLU A 14 34.09 -34.10 1.33
CA GLU A 14 35.01 -33.25 2.11
C GLU A 14 36.50 -33.54 1.81
N GLY A 15 37.41 -32.65 2.24
CA GLY A 15 38.82 -33.05 2.48
C GLY A 15 39.91 -31.97 2.34
N THR A 16 40.21 -31.31 3.47
CA THR A 16 41.54 -30.99 4.06
C THR A 16 42.82 -30.79 3.21
N GLU A 17 43.41 -29.59 3.39
CA GLU A 17 44.81 -29.26 3.79
C GLU A 17 46.08 -29.69 3.01
N HIS A 18 46.95 -28.66 2.85
CA HIS A 18 48.43 -28.61 2.96
C HIS A 18 49.36 -28.62 1.72
N ASP A 19 50.03 -27.46 1.58
CA ASP A 19 51.49 -27.23 1.42
C ASP A 19 52.20 -27.60 0.10
N LYS A 20 52.70 -26.57 -0.63
CA LYS A 20 54.14 -26.22 -0.69
C LYS A 20 54.47 -25.08 -1.66
N THR A 21 55.15 -24.10 -1.06
CA THR A 21 55.94 -22.99 -1.60
C THR A 21 56.99 -23.35 -2.66
N LEU A 22 57.18 -22.44 -3.62
CA LEU A 22 58.51 -22.05 -4.10
C LEU A 22 58.65 -20.52 -4.04
N VAL A 23 59.69 -20.08 -3.33
CA VAL A 23 60.06 -18.69 -3.03
C VAL A 23 61.35 -18.36 -3.79
N HIS A 24 61.51 -17.08 -4.16
CA HIS A 24 62.72 -16.22 -4.11
C HIS A 24 62.87 -15.32 -5.36
N PRO A 25 63.50 -14.12 -5.26
CA PRO A 25 63.44 -13.13 -4.18
C PRO A 25 63.29 -11.66 -4.65
N VAL A 26 63.19 -10.79 -3.65
CA VAL A 26 62.86 -9.35 -3.56
C VAL A 26 64.00 -8.42 -4.04
N GLN A 27 63.69 -7.20 -4.53
CA GLN A 27 64.16 -5.88 -3.97
C GLN A 27 63.74 -4.62 -4.77
N PRO A 28 63.76 -3.40 -4.16
CA PRO A 28 62.64 -2.44 -4.17
C PRO A 28 62.91 -1.12 -4.93
N ALA A 29 61.85 -0.36 -5.24
CA ALA A 29 61.96 1.08 -5.49
C ALA A 29 60.66 1.85 -5.18
N HIS A 30 60.83 3.04 -4.61
CA HIS A 30 59.85 3.99 -4.05
C HIS A 30 59.01 4.75 -5.11
N PRO A 31 57.98 5.55 -4.71
CA PRO A 31 56.77 5.80 -5.49
C PRO A 31 56.82 7.10 -6.32
N PRO A 32 56.00 7.24 -7.39
CA PRO A 32 55.72 8.54 -7.97
C PRO A 32 54.30 9.03 -7.67
N THR A 33 54.25 10.15 -6.93
CA THR A 33 53.44 11.37 -7.11
C THR A 33 52.11 11.32 -7.87
N LYS A 34 51.07 11.82 -7.18
CA LYS A 34 49.78 12.29 -7.72
C LYS A 34 49.97 13.34 -8.84
N PRO A 35 49.01 13.40 -9.78
CA PRO A 35 48.36 14.69 -10.06
C PRO A 35 46.83 14.60 -9.95
N ALA A 36 46.24 15.74 -9.59
CA ALA A 36 44.82 15.94 -9.35
C ALA A 36 44.01 16.10 -10.65
N ALA A 37 42.77 15.59 -10.59
CA ALA A 37 41.53 16.07 -11.19
C ALA A 37 41.49 16.46 -12.69
N ALA A 38 40.83 15.59 -13.48
CA ALA A 38 39.84 16.03 -14.47
C ALA A 38 38.64 15.07 -14.39
N ALA A 39 37.47 15.63 -14.05
CA ALA A 39 36.22 14.90 -13.90
C ALA A 39 35.74 14.39 -15.27
N ALA A 40 35.99 13.12 -15.56
CA ALA A 40 35.34 12.42 -16.67
C ALA A 40 33.89 12.13 -16.27
N ALA A 41 32.95 12.84 -16.90
CA ALA A 41 31.53 12.62 -16.75
C ALA A 41 31.18 11.15 -17.03
N LYS A 42 30.52 10.49 -16.07
CA LYS A 42 29.96 9.15 -16.26
C LYS A 42 28.97 9.20 -17.43
N PRO A 43 29.08 8.34 -18.46
CA PRO A 43 28.14 8.34 -19.56
C PRO A 43 26.74 7.98 -19.05
N LYS A 44 25.74 8.77 -19.47
CA LYS A 44 24.32 8.48 -19.22
C LYS A 44 23.98 7.12 -19.85
N PRO A 45 23.32 6.20 -19.13
CA PRO A 45 22.95 4.91 -19.70
C PRO A 45 21.96 5.11 -20.85
N ASN A 46 22.27 4.51 -22.02
CA ASN A 46 21.36 4.47 -23.15
C ASN A 46 20.05 3.76 -22.74
N PRO A 47 18.87 4.32 -23.05
CA PRO A 47 17.58 3.72 -22.71
C PRO A 47 17.33 2.38 -23.41
N SER A 48 18.13 2.02 -24.43
CA SER A 48 18.07 0.75 -25.14
C SER A 48 18.64 -0.45 -24.36
N ASN A 49 19.33 -0.22 -23.24
CA ASN A 49 19.92 -1.27 -22.39
C ASN A 49 19.25 -1.38 -21.01
N ALA A 50 18.18 -0.62 -20.76
CA ALA A 50 17.39 -0.80 -19.57
C ALA A 50 16.52 -2.06 -19.73
N LEU A 51 16.63 -3.00 -18.79
CA LEU A 51 15.71 -4.13 -18.72
C LEU A 51 14.27 -3.60 -18.62
N PRO A 52 13.30 -4.23 -19.30
CA PRO A 52 11.90 -3.84 -19.16
C PRO A 52 11.49 -3.96 -17.68
N PRO A 53 10.61 -3.05 -17.19
CA PRO A 53 10.10 -3.15 -15.84
C PRO A 53 9.39 -4.49 -15.65
N LEU A 54 9.46 -5.02 -14.44
CA LEU A 54 8.80 -6.26 -14.08
C LEU A 54 7.28 -6.13 -14.31
N PRO A 55 6.61 -7.14 -14.90
CA PRO A 55 5.16 -7.09 -15.08
C PRO A 55 4.46 -6.88 -13.73
N PRO A 56 3.48 -5.96 -13.62
CA PRO A 56 2.78 -5.72 -12.36
C PRO A 56 2.18 -7.00 -11.74
N ALA A 57 1.70 -7.92 -12.59
CA ALA A 57 1.15 -9.21 -12.18
C ALA A 57 2.16 -10.14 -11.47
N PHE A 58 3.47 -9.91 -11.61
CA PHE A 58 4.48 -10.68 -10.88
C PHE A 58 4.40 -10.41 -9.36
N HIS A 59 4.10 -9.17 -8.97
CA HIS A 59 3.95 -8.81 -7.56
C HIS A 59 2.75 -9.50 -6.91
N ASP A 60 1.71 -9.80 -7.70
CA ASP A 60 0.51 -10.51 -7.22
C ASP A 60 0.83 -11.92 -6.71
N LEU A 61 1.87 -12.58 -7.25
CA LEU A 61 2.31 -13.91 -6.81
C LEU A 61 2.81 -13.93 -5.37
N TYR A 62 3.30 -12.78 -4.87
CA TYR A 62 3.87 -12.62 -3.54
C TYR A 62 2.97 -11.80 -2.61
N ALA A 63 1.75 -11.44 -3.03
CA ALA A 63 0.79 -10.74 -2.19
C ALA A 63 0.36 -11.55 -0.95
N VAL A 64 0.67 -12.85 -0.93
CA VAL A 64 0.41 -13.77 0.19
C VAL A 64 1.69 -14.50 0.55
N ASN A 65 2.08 -14.44 1.83
CA ASN A 65 3.18 -15.24 2.34
C ASN A 65 2.89 -16.73 2.14
N ALA A 66 3.92 -17.49 1.73
CA ALA A 66 3.82 -18.95 1.63
C ALA A 66 3.35 -19.55 2.96
N ARG A 67 2.39 -20.48 2.88
CA ARG A 67 1.74 -21.06 4.06
C ARG A 67 2.72 -21.98 4.78
N VAL A 68 3.26 -21.52 5.91
CA VAL A 68 4.21 -22.31 6.72
C VAL A 68 3.50 -23.34 7.61
N SER A 69 2.21 -23.16 7.91
CA SER A 69 1.42 -24.11 8.70
C SER A 69 -0.10 -24.05 8.42
N THR A 70 -0.80 -25.13 8.77
CA THR A 70 -2.27 -25.23 8.76
C THR A 70 -2.93 -24.80 10.08
N SER A 71 -2.13 -24.62 11.14
CA SER A 71 -2.56 -24.18 12.47
C SER A 71 -2.27 -22.70 12.68
N ASP A 72 -3.21 -21.94 13.24
CA ASP A 72 -3.07 -20.51 13.53
C ASP A 72 -2.08 -20.31 14.70
N ASN A 73 -0.81 -20.05 14.38
CA ASN A 73 0.21 -19.70 15.37
C ASN A 73 0.47 -18.19 15.27
N PRO A 74 0.12 -17.38 16.30
CA PRO A 74 0.36 -15.93 16.32
C PRO A 74 1.83 -15.54 16.08
N ASP A 75 2.77 -16.40 16.48
CA ASP A 75 4.21 -16.16 16.30
C ASP A 75 4.64 -16.24 14.83
N LEU A 76 3.95 -17.05 14.02
CA LEU A 76 4.18 -17.16 12.56
C LEU A 76 3.58 -16.01 11.76
N HIS A 77 2.93 -15.06 12.44
CA HIS A 77 2.29 -13.91 11.83
C HIS A 77 2.74 -12.58 12.45
N GLY A 78 3.91 -12.52 13.09
CA GLY A 78 4.41 -11.28 13.72
C GLY A 78 3.46 -10.76 14.82
N GLY A 79 2.92 -11.68 15.62
CA GLY A 79 1.92 -11.37 16.67
C GLY A 79 0.51 -11.08 16.14
N ARG A 80 0.21 -11.33 14.84
CA ARG A 80 -1.16 -11.19 14.30
C ARG A 80 -2.01 -12.38 14.71
N ARG A 81 -2.98 -12.14 15.59
CA ARG A 81 -4.12 -13.04 15.79
C ARG A 81 -5.14 -12.78 14.68
N ARG A 82 -5.61 -13.82 14.00
CA ARG A 82 -6.67 -13.66 13.00
C ARG A 82 -7.98 -13.32 13.72
N ALA A 83 -8.63 -12.23 13.33
CA ALA A 83 -9.95 -11.86 13.83
C ALA A 83 -11.03 -12.90 13.46
N VAL A 84 -10.84 -13.62 12.34
CA VAL A 84 -11.75 -14.66 11.86
C VAL A 84 -10.99 -15.97 11.64
N PRO A 85 -11.36 -17.07 12.32
CA PRO A 85 -10.81 -18.40 12.07
C PRO A 85 -11.01 -18.82 10.62
N HIS A 86 -10.04 -19.55 10.05
CA HIS A 86 -10.22 -20.10 8.71
C HIS A 86 -11.30 -21.20 8.75
N ILE A 87 -12.43 -20.95 8.08
CA ILE A 87 -13.47 -21.95 7.85
C ILE A 87 -13.31 -22.41 6.40
N GLN A 88 -13.15 -23.72 6.19
CA GLN A 88 -13.08 -24.28 4.84
C GLN A 88 -14.30 -23.84 4.03
N GLY A 89 -14.05 -23.32 2.83
CA GLY A 89 -15.10 -22.76 1.97
C GLY A 89 -15.30 -21.25 2.10
N ASN A 90 -14.76 -20.60 3.15
CA ASN A 90 -14.77 -19.15 3.32
C ASN A 90 -13.39 -18.55 2.97
N TRP A 91 -13.40 -17.58 2.06
CA TRP A 91 -12.22 -16.92 1.52
C TRP A 91 -12.16 -15.49 2.03
N PRO A 92 -11.21 -15.16 2.94
CA PRO A 92 -10.91 -13.79 3.30
C PRO A 92 -10.54 -13.00 2.04
N SER A 93 -11.26 -11.91 1.81
CA SER A 93 -11.21 -11.16 0.58
C SER A 93 -11.13 -9.65 0.84
N HIS A 94 -10.53 -8.91 -0.07
CA HIS A 94 -10.28 -7.47 0.08
C HIS A 94 -10.20 -6.79 -1.29
N VAL A 95 -10.89 -5.67 -1.44
CA VAL A 95 -10.88 -4.81 -2.63
C VAL A 95 -10.08 -3.56 -2.33
N TYR A 96 -9.10 -3.25 -3.18
CA TYR A 96 -8.17 -2.14 -2.94
C TYR A 96 -7.59 -1.58 -4.24
N LEU A 97 -7.00 -0.38 -4.13
CA LEU A 97 -6.11 0.20 -5.13
C LEU A 97 -4.68 0.00 -4.65
N GLU A 98 -3.77 -0.38 -5.54
CA GLU A 98 -2.38 -0.65 -5.19
C GLU A 98 -1.46 0.49 -5.59
N TRP A 99 -0.55 0.85 -4.68
CA TRP A 99 0.59 1.71 -4.98
C TRP A 99 1.86 0.95 -4.64
N ILE A 100 2.78 0.86 -5.61
CA ILE A 100 4.11 0.29 -5.40
C ILE A 100 5.09 1.46 -5.29
N PRO A 101 5.57 1.82 -4.08
CA PRO A 101 6.55 2.88 -3.95
C PRO A 101 7.83 2.52 -4.70
N THR A 102 8.36 3.46 -5.46
CA THR A 102 9.72 3.38 -6.00
C THR A 102 10.73 3.32 -4.86
N GLN A 103 11.96 2.90 -5.16
CA GLN A 103 13.03 2.86 -4.14
C GLN A 103 13.23 4.23 -3.45
N ARG A 104 13.14 5.33 -4.22
CA ARG A 104 13.25 6.69 -3.68
C ARG A 104 12.10 7.03 -2.75
N GLU A 105 10.87 6.73 -3.16
CA GLU A 105 9.67 6.94 -2.33
C GLU A 105 9.74 6.09 -1.05
N SER A 106 10.15 4.82 -1.15
CA SER A 106 10.32 3.94 0.02
C SER A 106 11.34 4.48 1.03
N ILE A 107 12.50 4.95 0.57
CA ILE A 107 13.51 5.59 1.44
C ILE A 107 12.95 6.85 2.09
N ALA A 108 12.22 7.68 1.32
CA ALA A 108 11.60 8.89 1.85
C ALA A 108 10.54 8.60 2.93
N LEU A 109 9.73 7.56 2.73
CA LEU A 109 8.75 7.12 3.72
C LEU A 109 9.41 6.56 4.99
N LEU A 110 10.51 5.81 4.87
CA LEU A 110 11.29 5.36 6.03
C LEU A 110 11.87 6.55 6.80
N ASN A 111 12.41 7.54 6.10
CA ASN A 111 12.91 8.77 6.72
C ASN A 111 11.79 9.56 7.41
N LEU A 112 10.60 9.61 6.82
CA LEU A 112 9.42 10.24 7.43
C LEU A 112 9.01 9.52 8.73
N ILE A 113 8.93 8.18 8.71
CA ILE A 113 8.62 7.37 9.89
C ILE A 113 9.67 7.59 10.99
N GLN A 114 10.96 7.64 10.63
CA GLN A 114 12.02 7.93 11.59
C GLN A 114 11.94 9.35 12.14
N HIS A 115 11.60 10.33 11.30
CA HIS A 115 11.40 11.71 11.74
C HIS A 115 10.26 11.82 12.75
N VAL A 116 9.13 11.13 12.51
CA VAL A 116 8.01 11.04 13.47
C VAL A 116 8.48 10.52 14.83
N LYS A 117 9.29 9.45 14.86
CA LYS A 117 9.87 8.93 16.12
C LYS A 117 10.73 9.97 16.82
N THR A 118 11.66 10.59 16.10
CA THR A 118 12.56 11.62 16.64
C THR A 118 11.79 12.82 17.20
N VAL A 119 10.71 13.25 16.53
CA VAL A 119 9.85 14.34 16.98
C VAL A 119 9.15 13.98 18.28
N PHE A 120 8.60 12.77 18.40
CA PHE A 120 7.99 12.29 19.65
C PHE A 120 8.98 12.25 20.80
N GLU A 121 10.16 11.68 20.58
CA GLU A 121 11.21 11.62 21.60
C GLU A 121 11.64 13.01 22.05
N LEU A 122 11.91 13.91 21.11
CA LEU A 122 12.34 15.28 21.38
C LEU A 122 11.28 16.05 22.17
N GLU A 123 10.02 16.01 21.74
CA GLU A 123 8.94 16.67 22.48
C GLU A 123 8.75 16.05 23.86
N ASN A 124 8.85 14.72 23.98
CA ASN A 124 8.77 14.05 25.28
C ASN A 124 9.93 14.44 26.22
N THR A 125 11.14 14.71 25.70
CA THR A 125 12.28 15.16 26.53
C THR A 125 12.01 16.49 27.24
N LYS A 126 11.27 17.40 26.60
CA LYS A 126 10.91 18.72 27.14
C LYS A 126 9.86 18.66 28.25
N ARG A 127 9.15 17.53 28.39
CA ARG A 127 8.06 17.36 29.36
C ARG A 127 8.57 17.05 30.76
N VAL A 128 7.91 17.63 31.75
CA VAL A 128 8.06 17.30 33.17
C VAL A 128 7.54 15.88 33.46
N LYS A 129 6.34 15.54 32.96
CA LYS A 129 5.77 14.19 33.01
C LYS A 129 5.90 13.54 31.62
N LYS A 130 6.66 12.45 31.54
CA LYS A 130 6.82 11.69 30.30
C LYS A 130 5.51 11.04 29.89
N LEU A 131 5.19 11.12 28.61
CA LEU A 131 4.13 10.34 27.99
C LEU A 131 4.73 9.07 27.38
N PRO A 132 3.94 7.98 27.24
CA PRO A 132 4.36 6.80 26.52
C PRO A 132 4.59 7.16 25.05
N VAL A 133 5.79 6.96 24.55
CA VAL A 133 6.09 7.11 23.11
C VAL A 133 5.89 5.75 22.46
N PRO A 134 5.25 5.66 21.28
CA PRO A 134 5.22 4.42 20.51
C PRO A 134 6.64 3.92 20.18
N GLU A 135 7.14 2.95 20.96
CA GLU A 135 8.49 2.39 20.76
C GLU A 135 8.57 1.61 19.43
N ASP A 136 7.52 0.85 19.11
CA ASP A 136 7.47 -0.04 17.94
C ASP A 136 6.57 0.50 16.81
N ILE A 137 6.89 1.67 16.25
CA ILE A 137 6.33 2.05 14.93
C ILE A 137 7.03 1.20 13.87
N THR A 138 6.33 0.13 13.45
CA THR A 138 6.82 -0.88 12.51
C THR A 138 6.44 -0.47 11.08
N PRO A 139 7.41 -0.22 10.19
CA PRO A 139 7.13 0.12 8.79
C PRO A 139 6.38 -0.99 8.05
N SER A 140 5.45 -0.60 7.18
CA SER A 140 4.70 -1.50 6.28
C SER A 140 5.32 -1.58 4.88
N LEU A 141 6.57 -1.13 4.73
CA LEU A 141 7.22 -0.88 3.44
C LEU A 141 8.10 -2.03 2.94
N GLN A 142 8.49 -2.93 3.84
CA GLN A 142 9.42 -4.02 3.55
C GLN A 142 8.98 -5.29 4.26
N SER A 143 9.25 -6.45 3.67
CA SER A 143 9.14 -7.74 4.34
C SER A 143 10.28 -7.93 5.34
N ASP A 144 10.18 -8.97 6.17
CA ASP A 144 11.26 -9.35 7.12
C ASP A 144 12.58 -9.68 6.41
N LEU A 145 12.53 -9.95 5.10
CA LEU A 145 13.69 -10.19 4.24
C LEU A 145 14.17 -8.92 3.51
N GLY A 146 13.63 -7.75 3.86
CA GLY A 146 14.00 -6.46 3.27
C GLY A 146 13.44 -6.21 1.87
N VAL A 147 12.50 -7.03 1.40
CA VAL A 147 11.88 -6.86 0.07
C VAL A 147 10.82 -5.77 0.12
N PRO A 148 10.82 -4.76 -0.78
CA PRO A 148 9.79 -3.74 -0.84
C PRO A 148 8.38 -4.33 -0.98
N LEU A 149 7.44 -3.82 -0.19
CA LEU A 149 6.04 -4.24 -0.21
C LEU A 149 5.15 -3.20 -0.89
N PRO A 150 4.14 -3.63 -1.66
CA PRO A 150 3.11 -2.73 -2.14
C PRO A 150 2.29 -2.18 -0.98
N LEU A 151 1.89 -0.91 -1.11
CA LEU A 151 0.94 -0.25 -0.25
C LEU A 151 -0.43 -0.17 -0.95
N HIS A 152 -1.47 0.22 -0.23
CA HIS A 152 -2.81 0.22 -0.80
C HIS A 152 -3.76 1.24 -0.19
N VAL A 153 -4.83 1.53 -0.93
CA VAL A 153 -6.03 2.25 -0.49
C VAL A 153 -7.19 1.27 -0.45
N SER A 154 -7.81 1.08 0.71
CA SER A 154 -8.91 0.13 0.86
C SER A 154 -10.22 0.65 0.26
N LEU A 155 -10.90 -0.19 -0.51
CA LEU A 155 -12.23 0.04 -1.06
C LEU A 155 -13.28 -0.94 -0.51
N SER A 156 -12.85 -1.90 0.31
CA SER A 156 -13.74 -2.75 1.11
C SER A 156 -13.13 -2.99 2.49
N ARG A 157 -13.98 -3.41 3.44
CA ARG A 157 -13.51 -4.14 4.63
C ARG A 157 -13.06 -5.55 4.23
N THR A 158 -12.50 -6.32 5.17
CA THR A 158 -12.29 -7.76 4.93
C THR A 158 -13.64 -8.45 4.75
N LEU A 159 -13.84 -9.07 3.60
CA LEU A 159 -15.05 -9.81 3.24
C LEU A 159 -14.80 -11.31 3.42
N GLN A 160 -15.81 -12.05 3.86
CA GLN A 160 -15.77 -13.52 3.96
C GLN A 160 -16.61 -14.08 2.81
N ILE A 161 -15.98 -14.29 1.65
CA ILE A 161 -16.65 -14.73 0.42
C ILE A 161 -16.67 -16.25 0.40
N LYS A 162 -17.83 -16.87 0.20
CA LYS A 162 -17.92 -18.34 0.09
C LYS A 162 -17.42 -18.81 -1.27
N THR A 163 -17.03 -20.07 -1.35
CA THR A 163 -16.50 -20.66 -2.60
C THR A 163 -17.48 -20.55 -3.75
N GLU A 164 -18.75 -20.85 -3.49
CA GLU A 164 -19.86 -20.78 -4.44
C GLU A 164 -20.18 -19.34 -4.89
N ASP A 165 -19.86 -18.32 -4.09
CA ASP A 165 -20.20 -16.92 -4.35
C ASP A 165 -19.05 -16.15 -5.04
N ARG A 166 -17.88 -16.78 -5.23
CA ARG A 166 -16.66 -16.10 -5.75
C ARG A 166 -16.88 -15.45 -7.11
N GLU A 167 -17.39 -16.22 -8.06
CA GLU A 167 -17.61 -15.74 -9.43
C GLU A 167 -18.70 -14.68 -9.45
N THR A 168 -19.81 -14.91 -8.75
CA THR A 168 -20.90 -13.93 -8.62
C THR A 168 -20.42 -12.60 -8.04
N PHE A 169 -19.54 -12.63 -7.03
CA PHE A 169 -18.96 -11.41 -6.47
C PHE A 169 -18.07 -10.68 -7.49
N LEU A 170 -17.15 -11.39 -8.15
CA LEU A 170 -16.24 -10.80 -9.13
C LEU A 170 -17.00 -10.20 -10.32
N ASP A 171 -18.02 -10.89 -10.84
CA ASP A 171 -18.84 -10.40 -11.94
C ASP A 171 -19.64 -9.17 -11.54
N THR A 172 -20.25 -9.19 -10.35
CA THR A 172 -21.01 -8.05 -9.82
C THR A 172 -20.12 -6.83 -9.61
N LEU A 173 -18.94 -7.03 -9.02
CA LEU A 173 -17.96 -5.96 -8.80
C LEU A 173 -17.43 -5.42 -10.12
N GLY A 174 -17.03 -6.30 -11.04
CA GLY A 174 -16.56 -5.92 -12.37
C GLY A 174 -17.61 -5.15 -13.17
N ALA A 175 -18.88 -5.56 -13.11
CA ALA A 175 -19.98 -4.83 -13.74
C ALA A 175 -20.21 -3.45 -13.10
N SER A 176 -20.11 -3.35 -11.76
CA SER A 176 -20.23 -2.09 -11.03
C SER A 176 -19.13 -1.09 -11.41
N LEU A 177 -17.86 -1.54 -11.43
CA LEU A 177 -16.70 -0.72 -11.79
C LEU A 177 -16.72 -0.29 -13.26
N ARG A 178 -17.11 -1.18 -14.18
CA ARG A 178 -17.28 -0.82 -15.61
C ARG A 178 -18.34 0.25 -15.81
N ARG A 179 -19.42 0.22 -15.00
CA ARG A 179 -20.53 1.18 -15.09
C ARG A 179 -20.15 2.57 -14.58
N CYS A 180 -19.35 2.64 -13.51
CA CYS A 180 -18.90 3.94 -12.99
C CYS A 180 -17.82 4.59 -13.85
N ALA A 181 -17.15 3.81 -14.71
CA ALA A 181 -16.27 4.28 -15.79
C ALA A 181 -15.17 5.27 -15.34
N VAL A 182 -14.67 5.11 -14.11
CA VAL A 182 -13.59 5.92 -13.55
C VAL A 182 -12.30 5.63 -14.34
N PRO A 183 -11.65 6.64 -14.95
CA PRO A 183 -10.40 6.44 -15.66
C PRO A 183 -9.21 6.31 -14.71
N ALA A 184 -8.07 5.84 -15.21
CA ALA A 184 -6.82 5.88 -14.44
C ALA A 184 -6.47 7.32 -14.01
N PHE A 185 -6.04 7.49 -12.76
CA PHE A 185 -5.84 8.81 -12.13
C PHE A 185 -4.63 8.84 -11.20
N ASN A 186 -4.11 10.03 -10.94
CA ASN A 186 -3.12 10.29 -9.90
C ASN A 186 -3.82 10.70 -8.61
N PHE A 187 -3.18 10.49 -7.47
CA PHE A 187 -3.68 10.93 -6.18
C PHE A 187 -2.58 11.70 -5.43
N GLU A 188 -2.97 12.56 -4.50
CA GLU A 188 -2.04 13.37 -3.72
C GLU A 188 -2.22 13.09 -2.24
N PHE A 189 -1.15 13.22 -1.45
CA PHE A 189 -1.24 13.14 0.00
C PHE A 189 -1.60 14.50 0.60
N GLN A 190 -2.43 14.49 1.63
CA GLN A 190 -2.84 15.68 2.37
C GLN A 190 -2.04 15.86 3.66
N GLY A 191 -1.66 14.77 4.33
CA GLY A 191 -0.96 14.83 5.61
C GLY A 191 -0.90 13.48 6.31
N LEU A 192 -0.37 13.47 7.54
CA LEU A 192 -0.29 12.29 8.39
C LEU A 192 -1.41 12.26 9.41
N LYS A 193 -1.87 11.04 9.74
CA LYS A 193 -2.72 10.80 10.92
C LYS A 193 -2.56 9.38 11.45
N TRP A 194 -3.05 9.15 12.66
CA TRP A 194 -3.20 7.81 13.23
C TRP A 194 -4.63 7.34 13.05
N VAL A 195 -4.81 6.07 12.67
CA VAL A 195 -6.13 5.46 12.57
C VAL A 195 -6.12 4.09 13.27
N PRO A 196 -7.13 3.77 14.10
CA PRO A 196 -7.24 2.44 14.66
C PRO A 196 -7.84 1.47 13.63
N ASN A 197 -7.53 0.18 13.78
CA ASN A 197 -8.31 -0.88 13.17
C ASN A 197 -9.67 -1.04 13.88
N PHE A 198 -10.50 -1.97 13.37
CA PHE A 198 -11.84 -2.18 13.91
C PHE A 198 -11.90 -2.56 15.37
N GLU A 199 -11.00 -3.45 15.77
CA GLU A 199 -10.96 -3.95 17.14
C GLU A 199 -10.24 -3.00 18.10
N ARG A 200 -9.69 -1.88 17.61
CA ARG A 200 -8.82 -0.96 18.36
C ARG A 200 -7.72 -1.71 19.12
N ASN A 201 -7.09 -2.65 18.44
CA ASN A 201 -5.93 -3.39 18.94
C ASN A 201 -4.68 -3.21 18.06
N ARG A 202 -4.82 -2.42 16.99
CA ARG A 202 -3.73 -1.97 16.11
C ARG A 202 -4.03 -0.55 15.66
N TRP A 203 -3.01 0.28 15.66
CA TRP A 203 -3.07 1.63 15.14
C TRP A 203 -2.10 1.74 13.97
N PHE A 204 -2.51 2.49 12.96
CA PHE A 204 -1.77 2.68 11.72
C PHE A 204 -1.40 4.14 11.57
N LEU A 205 -0.13 4.39 11.29
CA LEU A 205 0.33 5.69 10.81
C LEU A 205 0.06 5.71 9.32
N VAL A 206 -0.75 6.68 8.89
CA VAL A 206 -1.27 6.72 7.52
C VAL A 206 -1.00 8.06 6.87
N LEU A 207 -0.79 8.02 5.56
CA LEU A 207 -0.87 9.18 4.70
C LEU A 207 -2.33 9.36 4.25
N ALA A 208 -2.98 10.42 4.70
CA ALA A 208 -4.31 10.80 4.24
C ALA A 208 -4.24 11.22 2.77
N ILE A 209 -5.25 10.84 1.99
CA ILE A 209 -5.32 11.20 0.56
C ILE A 209 -6.19 12.43 0.40
N LYS A 210 -5.67 13.43 -0.30
CA LYS A 210 -6.43 14.60 -0.73
C LYS A 210 -7.51 14.15 -1.71
N ARG A 211 -8.73 14.67 -1.55
CA ARG A 211 -9.85 14.37 -2.46
C ARG A 211 -9.43 14.62 -3.92
N PRO A 212 -9.45 13.59 -4.79
CA PRO A 212 -9.17 13.76 -6.22
C PRO A 212 -10.16 14.70 -6.90
N GLU A 213 -9.72 15.42 -7.93
CA GLU A 213 -10.50 16.47 -8.60
C GLU A 213 -11.83 15.96 -9.17
N ASN A 214 -11.87 14.73 -9.71
CA ASN A 214 -13.08 14.13 -10.30
C ASN A 214 -13.74 13.12 -9.36
N ASP A 215 -13.41 13.16 -8.06
CA ASP A 215 -14.01 12.33 -7.03
C ASP A 215 -13.90 10.80 -7.29
N GLU A 216 -12.80 10.41 -7.94
CA GLU A 216 -12.55 9.04 -8.39
C GLU A 216 -12.67 8.02 -7.24
N LEU A 217 -12.11 8.35 -6.08
CA LEU A 217 -12.12 7.45 -4.91
C LEU A 217 -13.51 7.24 -4.33
N ASN A 218 -14.30 8.30 -4.15
CA ASN A 218 -15.68 8.17 -3.69
C ASN A 218 -16.54 7.38 -4.68
N THR A 219 -16.36 7.65 -5.98
CA THR A 219 -17.07 6.93 -7.05
C THR A 219 -16.75 5.44 -7.03
N LEU A 220 -15.47 5.08 -6.92
CA LEU A 220 -15.01 3.70 -6.82
C LEU A 220 -15.52 3.02 -5.54
N LEU A 221 -15.43 3.70 -4.40
CA LEU A 221 -15.94 3.17 -3.14
C LEU A 221 -17.45 2.93 -3.19
N HIS A 222 -18.23 3.84 -3.79
CA HIS A 222 -19.66 3.63 -3.98
C HIS A 222 -19.95 2.40 -4.85
N ALA A 223 -19.22 2.23 -5.95
CA ALA A 223 -19.36 1.05 -6.81
C ALA A 223 -19.00 -0.25 -6.07
N CYS A 224 -17.94 -0.24 -5.25
CA CYS A 224 -17.51 -1.38 -4.43
C CYS A 224 -18.53 -1.70 -3.32
N ASN A 225 -19.03 -0.66 -2.64
CA ASN A 225 -20.05 -0.79 -1.59
C ASN A 225 -21.38 -1.31 -2.15
N GLN A 226 -21.77 -0.90 -3.36
CA GLN A 226 -22.94 -1.46 -4.03
C GLN A 226 -22.74 -2.93 -4.37
N ALA A 227 -21.58 -3.31 -4.93
CA ALA A 227 -21.28 -4.70 -5.25
C ALA A 227 -21.27 -5.59 -4.01
N ALA A 228 -20.65 -5.13 -2.90
CA ALA A 228 -20.67 -5.82 -1.62
C ALA A 228 -22.11 -6.02 -1.11
N LYS A 229 -22.93 -4.95 -1.08
CA LYS A 229 -24.32 -5.04 -0.62
C LYS A 229 -25.15 -6.01 -1.47
N ASN A 230 -25.00 -5.96 -2.79
CA ASN A 230 -25.74 -6.82 -3.74
C ASN A 230 -25.38 -8.30 -3.61
N THR A 231 -24.23 -8.60 -3.00
CA THR A 231 -23.73 -9.97 -2.77
C THR A 231 -23.85 -10.37 -1.31
N GLY A 232 -24.60 -9.62 -0.50
CA GLY A 232 -24.86 -9.94 0.91
C GLY A 232 -23.69 -9.61 1.85
N HIS A 233 -22.71 -8.83 1.40
CA HIS A 233 -21.56 -8.41 2.18
C HIS A 233 -21.70 -6.97 2.70
N PRO A 234 -21.10 -6.65 3.86
CA PRO A 234 -21.14 -5.33 4.43
C PRO A 234 -20.25 -4.34 3.64
N ALA A 235 -20.76 -3.13 3.41
CA ALA A 235 -20.04 -2.03 2.75
C ALA A 235 -18.97 -1.42 3.67
N LEU A 236 -17.97 -0.71 3.16
CA LEU A 236 -17.01 0.05 3.96
C LEU A 236 -17.57 1.44 4.32
N TYR A 237 -17.28 1.93 5.53
CA TYR A 237 -17.68 3.25 6.06
C TYR A 237 -19.20 3.52 6.23
N THR A 238 -20.02 2.51 6.52
CA THR A 238 -21.51 2.65 6.55
C THR A 238 -22.17 2.64 7.94
N SER A 239 -21.47 3.12 8.98
CA SER A 239 -21.94 3.28 10.38
C SER A 239 -21.73 2.09 11.34
N GLY A 240 -21.07 2.37 12.47
CA GLY A 240 -20.81 1.46 13.60
C GLY A 240 -19.44 1.73 14.24
N ALA A 241 -19.33 1.65 15.58
CA ALA A 241 -18.06 1.71 16.30
C ALA A 241 -17.18 0.53 15.83
N GLY A 242 -16.20 0.84 14.99
CA GLY A 242 -15.22 -0.13 14.53
C GLY A 242 -14.83 0.01 13.06
N ASP A 243 -15.55 0.65 12.15
CA ASP A 243 -15.06 0.58 10.74
C ASP A 243 -13.74 1.37 10.48
N GLY A 244 -13.29 2.22 11.42
CA GLY A 244 -11.99 2.90 11.47
C GLY A 244 -11.71 3.92 10.33
N PRO A 245 -11.20 5.14 10.61
CA PRO A 245 -11.46 5.97 11.78
C PRO A 245 -12.79 6.71 11.59
N MET A 246 -13.79 6.42 12.42
CA MET A 246 -14.82 7.42 12.67
C MET A 246 -14.32 8.26 13.84
N GLU A 247 -13.78 9.45 13.55
CA GLU A 247 -13.77 10.50 14.56
C GLU A 247 -15.18 11.10 14.58
N ASP A 248 -15.93 10.78 15.62
CA ASP A 248 -17.03 11.62 16.09
C ASP A 248 -16.83 11.76 17.59
N VAL A 249 -16.02 12.73 17.98
CA VAL A 249 -16.02 13.26 19.34
C VAL A 249 -17.19 14.22 19.42
N ASP A 250 -18.39 13.71 19.67
CA ASP A 250 -19.43 14.51 20.33
C ASP A 250 -20.04 13.71 21.48
N HIS A 251 -19.52 13.96 22.67
CA HIS A 251 -20.02 13.45 23.95
C HIS A 251 -21.31 14.16 24.35
N ASN A 252 -22.34 14.06 23.52
CA ASN A 252 -23.73 14.17 23.94
C ASN A 252 -24.60 13.93 22.72
N HIS A 253 -25.29 12.79 22.65
CA HIS A 253 -26.73 12.70 22.40
C HIS A 253 -27.13 11.22 22.29
N ARG A 254 -28.17 10.85 23.04
CA ARG A 254 -28.81 9.53 23.04
C ARG A 254 -29.18 9.08 21.62
N PRO A 255 -29.19 7.77 21.32
CA PRO A 255 -29.52 7.28 19.99
C PRO A 255 -31.01 7.49 19.71
N LYS A 256 -31.35 8.58 19.00
CA LYS A 256 -32.67 8.73 18.37
C LYS A 256 -32.66 7.93 17.07
N ARG A 257 -33.51 6.91 16.99
CA ARG A 257 -33.92 6.26 15.72
C ARG A 257 -34.30 7.36 14.71
N ARG A 258 -33.43 7.66 13.73
CA ARG A 258 -33.80 8.53 12.61
C ARG A 258 -34.67 7.75 11.63
N LYS A 259 -35.86 8.29 11.36
CA LYS A 259 -36.72 7.90 10.24
C LYS A 259 -35.89 7.98 8.96
N VAL A 260 -35.98 6.93 8.14
CA VAL A 260 -35.44 6.91 6.78
C VAL A 260 -36.22 7.94 5.97
N ASP A 261 -35.61 9.09 5.71
CA ASP A 261 -36.17 10.09 4.82
C ASP A 261 -35.93 9.65 3.37
N LYS A 262 -37.00 9.57 2.59
CA LYS A 262 -37.03 9.03 1.22
C LYS A 262 -36.75 10.10 0.16
N ASN A 263 -35.72 10.93 0.33
CA ASN A 263 -35.37 11.92 -0.68
C ASN A 263 -33.85 11.95 -0.90
N ASP A 264 -33.47 11.51 -2.11
CA ASP A 264 -32.17 11.63 -2.81
C ASP A 264 -30.93 11.07 -2.07
N PRO A 265 -30.22 10.05 -2.60
CA PRO A 265 -28.98 9.58 -1.99
C PRO A 265 -27.89 10.63 -2.24
N GLN A 266 -27.89 11.67 -1.42
CA GLN A 266 -26.78 12.59 -1.27
C GLN A 266 -25.56 11.74 -0.92
N THR A 267 -24.70 11.51 -1.90
CA THR A 267 -23.53 10.64 -1.83
C THR A 267 -22.68 11.12 -0.67
N HIS A 268 -22.62 10.32 0.39
CA HIS A 268 -21.79 10.63 1.54
C HIS A 268 -20.33 10.79 1.08
N ASP A 269 -19.68 11.88 1.49
CA ASP A 269 -18.28 12.12 1.13
C ASP A 269 -17.36 11.34 2.08
N TYR A 270 -16.66 10.35 1.55
CA TYR A 270 -15.71 9.50 2.28
C TYR A 270 -14.26 9.99 2.15
N SER A 271 -14.02 11.16 1.55
CA SER A 271 -12.67 11.72 1.36
C SER A 271 -11.81 11.72 2.62
N PRO A 272 -12.32 12.09 3.81
CA PRO A 272 -11.53 12.08 5.04
C PRO A 272 -11.01 10.69 5.43
N TYR A 273 -11.61 9.61 4.92
CA TYR A 273 -11.26 8.25 5.30
C TYR A 273 -10.26 7.59 4.35
N PHE A 274 -10.04 8.10 3.14
CA PHE A 274 -9.06 7.48 2.22
C PHE A 274 -7.63 7.75 2.69
N HIS A 275 -6.86 6.68 2.78
CA HIS A 275 -5.51 6.74 3.30
C HIS A 275 -4.65 5.56 2.79
N VAL A 276 -3.33 5.72 2.91
CA VAL A 276 -2.34 4.66 2.74
C VAL A 276 -1.65 4.41 4.07
N SER A 277 -1.71 3.17 4.58
CA SER A 277 -1.00 2.80 5.80
C SER A 277 0.50 2.58 5.53
N ILE A 278 1.36 3.37 6.16
CA ILE A 278 2.82 3.32 5.96
C ILE A 278 3.56 2.64 7.13
N ALA A 279 2.96 2.64 8.32
CA ALA A 279 3.47 1.94 9.48
C ALA A 279 2.34 1.59 10.45
N TRP A 280 2.64 0.77 11.46
CA TRP A 280 1.67 0.38 12.49
C TRP A 280 2.34 0.14 13.84
N ASN A 281 1.53 0.15 14.91
CA ASN A 281 1.92 -0.22 16.26
C ASN A 281 0.74 -0.88 17.01
N LEU A 282 1.02 -1.51 18.15
CA LEU A 282 0.03 -2.24 18.97
C LEU A 282 -0.62 -1.41 20.08
N THR A 283 -0.07 -0.24 20.39
CA THR A 283 -0.51 0.59 21.51
C THR A 283 -1.16 1.85 20.98
N GLU A 284 -2.28 2.26 21.57
CA GLU A 284 -2.90 3.55 21.24
C GLU A 284 -1.90 4.69 21.42
N PRO A 285 -1.60 5.48 20.38
CA PRO A 285 -0.82 6.69 20.52
C PRO A 285 -1.57 7.69 21.41
N ASP A 286 -0.84 8.38 22.28
CA ASP A 286 -1.40 9.47 23.08
C ASP A 286 -2.00 10.56 22.18
N ALA A 287 -3.09 11.19 22.61
CA ALA A 287 -3.78 12.24 21.84
C ALA A 287 -2.84 13.40 21.49
N GLU A 288 -1.86 13.72 22.35
CA GLU A 288 -0.86 14.75 22.06
C GLU A 288 0.06 14.35 20.90
N TRP A 289 0.41 13.07 20.79
CA TRP A 289 1.20 12.53 19.68
C TRP A 289 0.41 12.52 18.37
N THR A 290 -0.88 12.19 18.44
CA THR A 290 -1.79 12.29 17.28
C THR A 290 -1.89 13.72 16.77
N ALA A 291 -2.10 14.70 17.66
CA ALA A 291 -2.16 16.11 17.28
C ALA A 291 -0.82 16.68 16.77
N LEU A 292 0.30 16.10 17.21
CA LEU A 292 1.64 16.51 16.77
C LEU A 292 1.95 16.04 15.36
N ILE A 293 1.58 14.81 14.98
CA ILE A 293 1.86 14.30 13.62
C ILE A 293 1.06 15.03 12.54
N GLU A 294 -0.15 15.51 12.86
CA GLU A 294 -0.97 16.29 11.92
C GLU A 294 -0.31 17.60 11.52
N ARG A 295 0.66 18.08 12.31
CA ARG A 295 1.45 19.28 12.04
C ARG A 295 2.71 19.00 11.23
N ILE A 296 3.08 17.74 11.05
CA ILE A 296 4.24 17.36 10.24
C ILE A 296 3.84 17.49 8.77
N ASP A 297 4.57 18.31 8.03
CA ASP A 297 4.39 18.44 6.59
C ASP A 297 4.97 17.21 5.89
N ALA A 298 4.10 16.25 5.58
CA ALA A 298 4.48 15.04 4.86
C ALA A 298 5.03 15.34 3.45
N THR A 299 4.68 16.49 2.86
CA THR A 299 5.11 16.85 1.50
C THR A 299 6.60 17.14 1.41
N GLU A 300 7.26 17.49 2.52
CA GLU A 300 8.73 17.60 2.58
C GLU A 300 9.44 16.26 2.30
N TYR A 301 8.74 15.15 2.51
CA TYR A 301 9.27 13.80 2.35
C TYR A 301 8.70 13.10 1.12
N ILE A 302 7.37 13.13 0.96
CA ILE A 302 6.68 12.40 -0.09
C ILE A 302 5.74 13.33 -0.87
N GLN A 303 5.99 13.41 -2.17
CA GLN A 303 5.18 14.17 -3.12
C GLN A 303 4.06 13.28 -3.69
N THR A 304 3.31 13.81 -4.66
CA THR A 304 2.41 13.02 -5.51
C THR A 304 3.14 11.77 -6.02
N PRO A 305 2.61 10.56 -5.78
CA PRO A 305 3.18 9.33 -6.29
C PRO A 305 3.43 9.39 -7.80
N GLY A 306 4.57 8.85 -8.24
CA GLY A 306 4.90 8.82 -9.66
C GLY A 306 4.03 7.85 -10.48
N ALA A 307 3.44 6.85 -9.82
CA ALA A 307 2.60 5.83 -10.45
C ALA A 307 1.10 6.20 -10.37
N MET A 308 0.42 6.09 -11.50
CA MET A 308 -1.04 6.24 -11.58
C MET A 308 -1.74 5.00 -11.02
N LEU A 309 -2.92 5.20 -10.44
CA LEU A 309 -3.85 4.12 -10.13
C LEU A 309 -4.60 3.78 -11.42
N ASP A 310 -4.46 2.55 -11.91
CA ASP A 310 -4.99 2.10 -13.21
C ASP A 310 -5.86 0.84 -13.12
N ALA A 311 -5.92 0.18 -11.96
CA ALA A 311 -6.75 -0.99 -11.73
C ALA A 311 -7.25 -1.06 -10.28
N VAL A 312 -8.44 -1.62 -10.11
CA VAL A 312 -8.93 -2.10 -8.81
C VAL A 312 -8.49 -3.56 -8.67
N LYS A 313 -7.82 -3.87 -7.56
CA LYS A 313 -7.41 -5.23 -7.21
C LYS A 313 -8.41 -5.87 -6.27
N VAL A 314 -8.65 -7.16 -6.47
CA VAL A 314 -9.52 -7.99 -5.65
C VAL A 314 -8.75 -9.21 -5.22
N ARG A 315 -8.39 -9.27 -3.94
CA ARG A 315 -7.81 -10.47 -3.35
C ARG A 315 -8.93 -11.37 -2.84
N ILE A 316 -8.92 -12.65 -3.23
CA ILE A 316 -9.80 -13.70 -2.69
C ILE A 316 -8.92 -14.87 -2.27
N GLY A 317 -8.66 -14.98 -0.95
CA GLY A 317 -7.68 -15.92 -0.41
C GLY A 317 -6.25 -15.61 -0.88
N ASN A 318 -5.73 -16.49 -1.74
CA ASN A 318 -4.41 -16.38 -2.35
C ASN A 318 -4.42 -15.91 -3.80
N ALA A 319 -5.60 -15.75 -4.41
CA ALA A 319 -5.72 -15.22 -5.77
C ALA A 319 -5.92 -13.71 -5.72
N VAL A 320 -5.27 -13.00 -6.64
CA VAL A 320 -5.48 -11.57 -6.89
C VAL A 320 -6.04 -11.42 -8.30
N HIS A 321 -7.14 -10.69 -8.42
CA HIS A 321 -7.80 -10.36 -9.68
C HIS A 321 -7.66 -8.86 -9.94
N ASN A 322 -7.24 -8.51 -11.15
CA ASN A 322 -7.06 -7.12 -11.57
C ASN A 322 -8.23 -6.70 -12.46
N ILE A 323 -8.96 -5.65 -12.07
CA ILE A 323 -10.06 -5.06 -12.84
C ILE A 323 -9.57 -3.68 -13.32
N PRO A 324 -9.20 -3.54 -14.61
CA PRO A 324 -8.70 -2.27 -15.14
C PRO A 324 -9.73 -1.15 -15.00
N LEU A 325 -9.24 0.04 -14.67
CA LEU A 325 -10.00 1.29 -14.75
C LEU A 325 -10.25 1.66 -16.22
N ALA A 326 -11.17 2.58 -16.45
CA ALA A 326 -11.55 2.98 -17.80
C ALA A 326 -10.36 3.63 -18.54
N ALA A 327 -10.30 3.41 -19.86
CA ALA A 327 -9.36 4.14 -20.69
C ALA A 327 -9.72 5.64 -20.68
N LYS A 328 -8.71 6.52 -20.52
CA LYS A 328 -8.92 7.96 -20.74
C LYS A 328 -9.39 8.15 -22.19
N ARG A 329 -10.60 8.67 -22.39
CA ARG A 329 -11.04 9.07 -23.73
C ARG A 329 -10.10 10.18 -24.21
N PRO A 330 -9.45 10.05 -25.38
CA PRO A 330 -8.73 11.18 -25.96
C PRO A 330 -9.77 12.28 -26.20
N GLY A 331 -9.60 13.42 -25.53
CA GLY A 331 -10.54 14.53 -25.63
C GLY A 331 -10.73 14.92 -27.09
N LEU A 332 -11.99 15.15 -27.50
CA LEU A 332 -12.27 15.92 -28.71
C LEU A 332 -11.57 17.27 -28.56
N GLY A 333 -10.39 17.41 -29.19
CA GLY A 333 -9.75 18.69 -29.38
C GLY A 333 -10.78 19.62 -30.02
N LYS A 334 -10.92 20.82 -29.45
CA LYS A 334 -11.71 21.91 -30.01
C LYS A 334 -11.46 21.98 -31.51
N SER A 335 -12.42 21.51 -32.31
CA SER A 335 -12.40 21.72 -33.75
C SER A 335 -12.48 23.22 -33.96
N GLY A 336 -11.33 23.81 -34.30
CA GLY A 336 -11.24 25.19 -34.75
C GLY A 336 -12.25 25.41 -35.85
N ARG A 337 -13.20 26.30 -35.57
CA ARG A 337 -14.19 26.80 -36.51
C ARG A 337 -13.44 27.61 -37.57
N ALA A 338 -12.92 26.95 -38.60
CA ALA A 338 -12.42 27.61 -39.80
C ALA A 338 -13.62 28.18 -40.56
N GLY A 339 -13.77 29.49 -40.51
CA GLY A 339 -14.77 30.22 -41.28
C GLY A 339 -14.51 30.09 -42.78
N LEU A 340 -15.57 29.74 -43.51
CA LEU A 340 -15.66 29.95 -44.95
C LEU A 340 -15.73 31.46 -45.21
N GLY A 341 -14.62 32.04 -45.66
CA GLY A 341 -14.58 33.35 -46.28
C GLY A 341 -14.74 33.21 -47.79
N LEU A 342 -15.90 33.59 -48.30
CA LEU A 342 -16.10 34.00 -49.69
C LEU A 342 -15.57 35.44 -49.82
N GLY A 343 -14.77 35.71 -50.85
CA GLY A 343 -14.24 37.03 -51.17
C GLY A 343 -13.17 36.94 -52.24
#